data_AF-A0A7G2IRG0-F1
#
_entry.id   AF-A0A7G2IRG0-F1
#
_cell.length_a   1.000
_cell.length_b   1.000
_cell.length_c   1.000
_cell.angle_alpha   90.00
_cell.angle_beta   90.00
_cell.angle_gamma   90.00
#
_symmetry.space_group_name_H-M   'P 1'
#
loop_
_entity.id
_entity.type
_entity.pdbx_description
1 polymer ?
#
loop_
_entity_poly.entity_id
_entity_poly.type
_entity_poly.pdbx_seq_one_letter_code
_entity_poly.pdbx_strand_id
1 'polypeptide(L)' 'MTAQPRQLASKGKQAEREAIENVIQRFGSSVEGKKQAATELGISIATLYRKIKLYGL' A
#
# COMPACT_ATOMS: atom_id res chain seq x y z
N MET A 1 0.05 32.38 -7.11
CA MET A 1 -0.66 31.09 -6.90
C MET A 1 0.33 30.11 -6.27
N THR A 2 0.44 30.11 -4.96
CA THR A 2 1.42 29.27 -4.23
C THR A 2 0.87 27.84 -4.14
N ALA A 3 1.48 26.91 -4.87
CA ALA A 3 1.20 25.49 -4.72
C ALA A 3 1.49 25.08 -3.26
N GLN A 4 0.46 24.66 -2.54
CA GLN A 4 0.55 24.25 -1.14
C GLN A 4 1.29 22.90 -1.05
N PRO A 5 2.48 22.82 -0.45
CA PRO A 5 3.30 21.61 -0.44
C PRO A 5 2.69 20.44 0.34
N ARG A 6 1.70 20.69 1.22
CA ARG A 6 1.02 19.66 2.01
C ARG A 6 0.05 18.77 1.22
N GLN A 7 -0.45 19.24 0.07
CA GLN A 7 -1.56 18.59 -0.64
C GLN A 7 -1.11 17.44 -1.58
N LEU A 8 0.17 17.40 -1.95
CA LEU A 8 0.74 16.34 -2.81
C LEU A 8 1.13 15.10 -2.02
N ALA A 9 1.71 15.30 -0.83
CA ALA A 9 2.15 14.22 0.06
C ALA A 9 0.97 13.41 0.63
N SER A 10 -0.21 14.02 0.82
CA SER A 10 -1.42 13.32 1.28
C SER A 10 -2.03 12.46 0.16
N LYS A 11 -2.05 12.95 -1.08
CA LYS A 11 -2.57 12.19 -2.23
C LYS A 11 -1.79 10.90 -2.49
N GLY A 12 -0.46 10.94 -2.40
CA GLY A 12 0.37 9.76 -2.60
C GLY A 12 0.12 8.66 -1.56
N LYS A 13 -0.12 9.03 -0.30
CA LYS A 13 -0.39 8.06 0.78
C LYS A 13 -1.75 7.38 0.64
N GLN A 14 -2.77 8.13 0.22
CA GLN A 14 -4.10 7.57 -0.01
C GLN A 14 -4.09 6.60 -1.19
N ALA A 15 -3.48 7.00 -2.31
CA ALA A 15 -3.32 6.12 -3.48
C ALA A 15 -2.51 4.86 -3.14
N GLU A 16 -1.45 4.99 -2.33
CA GLU A 16 -0.68 3.83 -1.87
C GLU A 16 -1.52 2.90 -0.99
N ARG A 17 -2.31 3.45 -0.05
CA ARG A 17 -3.21 2.66 0.80
C ARG A 17 -4.24 1.90 -0.02
N GLU A 18 -4.91 2.57 -0.95
CA GLU A 18 -5.92 1.96 -1.84
C GLU A 18 -5.32 0.86 -2.70
N ALA A 19 -4.11 1.07 -3.26
CA ALA A 19 -3.41 0.04 -4.01
C ALA A 19 -3.12 -1.21 -3.16
N ILE A 20 -2.66 -1.02 -1.92
CA ILE A 20 -2.38 -2.12 -0.98
C ILE A 20 -3.66 -2.86 -0.58
N GLU A 21 -4.72 -2.13 -0.26
CA GLU A 21 -6.01 -2.72 0.11
C GLU A 21 -6.59 -3.58 -1.03
N ASN A 22 -6.55 -3.07 -2.26
CA ASN A 22 -7.02 -3.79 -3.45
C ASN A 22 -6.29 -5.11 -3.67
N VAL A 23 -4.95 -5.13 -3.56
CA VAL A 23 -4.19 -6.38 -3.76
C VAL A 23 -4.40 -7.37 -2.62
N ILE A 24 -4.55 -6.91 -1.37
CA ILE A 24 -4.84 -7.78 -0.23
C ILE A 24 -6.24 -8.39 -0.36
N GLN A 25 -7.24 -7.62 -0.80
CA GLN A 25 -8.58 -8.16 -1.07
C GLN A 25 -8.57 -9.19 -2.21
N ARG A 26 -7.73 -8.98 -3.24
CA ARG A 26 -7.62 -9.87 -4.39
C ARG A 26 -6.92 -11.19 -4.08
N PHE A 27 -5.79 -11.15 -3.37
CA PHE A 27 -4.95 -12.33 -3.09
C PHE A 27 -5.21 -12.96 -1.70
N GLY A 28 -5.91 -12.25 -0.83
CA GLY A 28 -6.24 -12.69 0.53
C GLY A 28 -5.13 -12.42 1.56
N SER A 29 -5.50 -12.61 2.83
CA SER A 29 -4.63 -12.33 3.99
C SER A 29 -3.65 -13.45 4.36
N SER A 30 -3.67 -14.56 3.62
CA SER A 30 -2.73 -15.68 3.78
C SER A 30 -1.29 -15.23 3.55
N VAL A 31 -0.32 -15.99 4.06
CA VAL A 31 1.11 -15.71 3.82
C VAL A 31 1.43 -15.72 2.32
N GLU A 32 0.89 -16.68 1.58
CA GLU A 32 1.04 -16.73 0.11
C GLU A 32 0.32 -15.58 -0.59
N GLY A 33 -0.87 -15.20 -0.12
CA GLY A 33 -1.60 -14.04 -0.66
C GLY A 33 -0.82 -12.73 -0.48
N LYS A 34 -0.18 -12.53 0.68
CA LYS A 34 0.71 -11.39 0.95
C LYS A 34 1.97 -11.42 0.09
N LYS A 35 2.54 -12.58 -0.18
CA LYS A 35 3.66 -12.71 -1.14
C LYS A 35 3.24 -12.27 -2.53
N GLN A 36 2.09 -12.74 -3.02
CA GLN A 36 1.54 -12.35 -4.33
C GLN A 36 1.24 -10.85 -4.39
N ALA A 37 0.62 -10.29 -3.35
CA ALA A 37 0.36 -8.85 -3.23
C ALA A 37 1.65 -8.02 -3.28
N ALA A 38 2.72 -8.45 -2.61
CA ALA A 38 4.00 -7.76 -2.64
C ALA A 38 4.64 -7.80 -4.05
N THR A 39 4.58 -8.95 -4.72
CA THR A 39 5.06 -9.12 -6.10
C THR A 39 4.29 -8.23 -7.07
N GLU A 40 2.95 -8.19 -6.99
CA GLU A 40 2.10 -7.35 -7.85
C GLU A 40 2.42 -5.85 -7.66
N LEU A 41 2.67 -5.43 -6.43
CA LEU A 41 3.05 -4.04 -6.10
C LEU A 41 4.52 -3.72 -6.43
N GLY A 42 5.33 -4.71 -6.82
CA GLY A 42 6.76 -4.51 -7.09
C GLY A 42 7.58 -4.15 -5.84
N ILE A 43 7.15 -4.58 -4.65
CA ILE A 43 7.83 -4.30 -3.37
C ILE A 43 8.23 -5.59 -2.65
N SER A 44 9.15 -5.48 -1.69
CA SER A 44 9.46 -6.60 -0.81
C SER A 44 8.28 -6.95 0.10
N ILE A 45 8.16 -8.22 0.48
CA ILE A 45 7.14 -8.65 1.46
C ILE A 45 7.28 -7.92 2.81
N ALA A 46 8.51 -7.59 3.23
CA ALA A 46 8.77 -6.83 4.44
C ALA A 46 8.23 -5.39 4.34
N THR A 47 8.39 -4.77 3.16
CA THR A 47 7.80 -3.45 2.87
C THR A 47 6.28 -3.52 2.95
N LEU A 48 5.65 -4.54 2.37
CA LEU A 48 4.21 -4.74 2.44
C LEU A 48 3.73 -4.84 3.91
N TYR A 49 4.36 -5.68 4.74
CA TYR A 49 4.02 -5.78 6.16
C TYR A 49 4.13 -4.45 6.91
N ARG A 50 5.19 -3.68 6.65
CA ARG A 50 5.37 -2.35 7.26
C ARG A 50 4.25 -1.40 6.85
N LYS A 51 3.82 -1.43 5.59
CA LYS A 51 2.74 -0.57 5.07
C LYS A 51 1.36 -0.98 5.56
N ILE A 52 1.08 -2.28 5.64
CA ILE A 52 -0.13 -2.83 6.27
C ILE A 52 -0.25 -2.30 7.71
N LYS A 53 0.82 -2.44 8.50
CA LYS A 53 0.87 -1.91 9.87
C LYS A 53 0.71 -0.39 9.93
N LEU A 54 1.31 0.35 8.99
CA LEU A 54 1.22 1.80 8.92
C LEU A 54 -0.21 2.28 8.62
N TYR A 55 -0.95 1.55 7.79
CA TYR A 55 -2.29 1.93 7.35
C TYR A 55 -3.42 1.27 8.15
N GLY A 56 -3.12 0.31 9.02
CA GLY A 56 -4.12 -0.41 9.80
C GLY A 56 -4.99 -1.33 8.93
N LEU A 57 -4.38 -1.95 7.92
CA LEU A 57 -5.00 -2.95 7.04
C LEU A 57 -4.82 -4.37 7.60
#